data_AF-D3DK35-F1
#
_entry.id   AF-D3DK35-F1
#
_cell.length_a   1.000
_cell.length_b   1.000
_cell.length_c   1.000
_cell.angle_alpha   90.00
_cell.angle_beta   90.00
_cell.angle_gamma   90.00
#
_symmetry.space_group_name_H-M   'P 1'
#
loop_
_entity.id
_entity.type
_entity.pdbx_description
1 polymer ?
#
loop_
_entity_poly.entity_id
_entity_poly.type
_entity_poly.pdbx_seq_one_letter_code
_entity_poly.pdbx_strand_id
1 'polypeptide(L)'
;MPLTKVAKFLKDVDIFISQHSLYINKLERAIKEGTPFEHKDCHSCNFGKRWDELIAPVKEELPEDIRAVVEEIESIHCEFHEISMQIDPENRGETDAENLERGKDLSAELFQKLLSLKRLIDKEVKNS
;
A
#
# COMPACT_ATOMS: atom_id res chain seq x y z
N MET A 1 -22.95 -0.80 -5.47
CA MET A 1 -22.88 0.23 -4.42
C MET A 1 -21.42 0.50 -4.09
N PRO A 2 -20.97 1.76 -3.88
CA PRO A 2 -19.57 2.09 -3.58
C PRO A 2 -18.96 1.20 -2.48
N LEU A 3 -19.66 1.06 -1.35
CA LEU A 3 -19.21 0.22 -0.22
C LEU A 3 -19.01 -1.26 -0.58
N THR A 4 -19.78 -1.82 -1.52
CA THR A 4 -19.58 -3.22 -1.95
C THR A 4 -18.27 -3.42 -2.71
N LYS A 5 -17.80 -2.41 -3.45
CA LYS A 5 -16.49 -2.48 -4.11
C LYS A 5 -15.36 -2.38 -3.09
N VAL A 6 -15.49 -1.49 -2.10
CA VAL A 6 -14.55 -1.39 -0.97
C VAL A 6 -14.47 -2.71 -0.20
N ALA A 7 -15.63 -3.30 0.15
CA ALA A 7 -15.67 -4.60 0.81
C ALA A 7 -15.03 -5.71 -0.04
N LYS A 8 -15.23 -5.70 -1.37
CA LYS A 8 -14.58 -6.65 -2.29
C LYS A 8 -13.06 -6.50 -2.28
N PHE A 9 -12.55 -5.27 -2.31
CA PHE A 9 -11.12 -4.98 -2.23
C PHE A 9 -10.51 -5.48 -0.91
N LEU A 10 -11.18 -5.25 0.21
CA LEU A 10 -10.69 -5.61 1.54
C LEU A 10 -10.67 -7.12 1.84
N LYS A 11 -11.27 -7.96 0.98
CA LYS A 11 -11.09 -9.42 1.04
C LYS A 11 -9.65 -9.84 0.79
N ASP A 12 -8.91 -9.04 0.01
CA ASP A 12 -7.54 -9.33 -0.40
C ASP A 12 -6.51 -8.63 0.50
N VAL A 13 -6.94 -7.96 1.59
CA VAL A 13 -6.08 -7.12 2.43
C VAL A 13 -4.89 -7.87 3.04
N ASP A 14 -5.09 -9.09 3.52
CA ASP A 14 -4.03 -9.90 4.13
C ASP A 14 -2.99 -10.33 3.07
N ILE A 15 -3.43 -10.51 1.82
CA ILE A 15 -2.55 -10.76 0.68
C ILE A 15 -1.71 -9.51 0.37
N PHE A 16 -2.32 -8.33 0.36
CA PHE A 16 -1.61 -7.07 0.08
C PHE A 16 -0.55 -6.75 1.14
N ILE A 17 -0.88 -6.95 2.42
CA ILE A 17 0.06 -6.81 3.54
C ILE A 17 1.25 -7.75 3.33
N SER A 18 0.98 -9.02 3.07
CA SER A 18 2.02 -10.03 2.83
C SER A 18 2.92 -9.66 1.64
N GLN A 19 2.35 -9.17 0.55
CA GLN A 19 3.09 -8.76 -0.64
C GLN A 19 4.03 -7.57 -0.37
N HIS A 20 3.58 -6.57 0.39
CA HIS A 20 4.42 -5.44 0.79
C HIS A 20 5.56 -5.87 1.72
N SER A 21 5.28 -6.70 2.72
CA SER A 21 6.33 -7.25 3.60
C SER A 21 7.37 -8.05 2.81
N LEU A 22 6.95 -8.86 1.83
CA LEU A 22 7.86 -9.58 0.95
C LEU A 22 8.69 -8.65 0.06
N TYR A 23 8.11 -7.56 -0.43
CA TYR A 23 8.83 -6.57 -1.21
C TYR A 23 9.96 -5.93 -0.39
N ILE A 24 9.65 -5.43 0.81
CA ILE A 24 10.65 -4.82 1.71
C ILE A 24 11.76 -5.83 2.02
N ASN A 25 11.41 -7.07 2.39
CA ASN A 25 12.42 -8.08 2.73
C ASN A 25 13.35 -8.39 1.55
N LYS A 26 12.81 -8.42 0.32
CA LYS A 26 13.62 -8.62 -0.88
C LYS A 26 14.48 -7.41 -1.19
N LEU A 27 13.97 -6.20 -1.00
CA LEU A 27 14.72 -4.97 -1.20
C LEU A 27 15.88 -4.87 -0.18
N GLU A 28 15.60 -5.11 1.09
CA GLU A 28 16.63 -5.16 2.15
C GLU A 28 17.71 -6.20 1.83
N ARG A 29 17.32 -7.37 1.33
CA ARG A 29 18.28 -8.40 0.90
C ARG A 29 19.10 -7.93 -0.29
N ALA A 30 18.47 -7.36 -1.31
CA ALA A 30 19.14 -6.86 -2.50
C ALA A 30 20.16 -5.79 -2.15
N ILE A 31 19.82 -4.85 -1.26
CA ILE A 31 20.75 -3.86 -0.73
C ILE A 31 21.94 -4.58 -0.11
N LYS A 32 21.73 -5.51 0.83
CA LYS A 32 22.81 -6.24 1.53
C LYS A 32 23.73 -7.01 0.58
N GLU A 33 23.16 -7.64 -0.44
CA GLU A 33 23.87 -8.48 -1.41
C GLU A 33 24.47 -7.70 -2.58
N GLY A 34 24.05 -6.45 -2.79
CA GLY A 34 24.46 -5.63 -3.93
C GLY A 34 23.93 -6.17 -5.26
N THR A 35 22.71 -6.71 -5.26
CA THR A 35 22.12 -7.38 -6.43
C THR A 35 21.00 -6.55 -7.05
N PRO A 36 20.74 -6.67 -8.37
CA PRO A 36 19.63 -6.00 -9.02
C PRO A 36 18.29 -6.24 -8.33
N PHE A 37 17.46 -5.20 -8.26
CA PHE A 37 16.11 -5.27 -7.73
C PHE A 37 15.12 -4.58 -8.68
N GLU A 38 14.08 -5.31 -9.08
CA GLU A 38 13.04 -4.76 -9.94
C GLU A 38 11.97 -4.07 -9.09
N HIS A 39 11.99 -2.73 -9.11
CA HIS A 39 10.94 -1.93 -8.52
C HIS A 39 9.63 -2.04 -9.31
N LYS A 40 8.52 -1.86 -8.60
CA LYS A 40 7.20 -1.64 -9.21
C LYS A 40 6.74 -0.25 -8.81
N ASP A 41 6.04 0.43 -9.70
CA ASP A 41 5.33 1.66 -9.35
C ASP A 41 4.02 1.33 -8.60
N CYS A 42 3.43 2.37 -8.02
CA CYS A 42 2.20 2.27 -7.23
C CYS A 42 0.95 1.86 -8.02
N HIS A 43 0.96 1.86 -9.36
CA HIS A 43 -0.18 1.41 -10.17
C HIS A 43 0.07 0.04 -10.82
N SER A 44 1.32 -0.37 -10.97
CA SER A 44 1.67 -1.67 -11.54
C SER A 44 1.78 -2.80 -10.51
N CYS A 45 1.88 -2.48 -9.22
CA CYS A 45 1.83 -3.47 -8.14
C CYS A 45 0.41 -4.09 -8.03
N ASN A 46 0.30 -5.26 -7.39
CA ASN A 46 -1.00 -5.95 -7.28
C ASN A 46 -2.03 -5.17 -6.46
N PHE A 47 -1.57 -4.45 -5.43
CA PHE A 47 -2.42 -3.52 -4.67
C PHE A 47 -2.95 -2.40 -5.58
N GLY A 48 -2.05 -1.69 -6.28
CA GLY A 48 -2.38 -0.58 -7.18
C GLY A 48 -3.38 -0.97 -8.26
N LYS A 49 -3.14 -2.09 -8.95
CA LYS A 49 -4.07 -2.61 -9.97
C LYS A 49 -5.46 -2.85 -9.42
N ARG A 50 -5.56 -3.41 -8.21
CA ARG A 50 -6.84 -3.70 -7.55
C ARG A 50 -7.50 -2.43 -7.02
N TRP A 51 -6.70 -1.47 -6.58
CA TRP A 51 -7.14 -0.14 -6.17
C TRP A 51 -7.78 0.61 -7.34
N ASP A 52 -7.10 0.66 -8.48
CA ASP A 52 -7.57 1.33 -9.70
C ASP A 52 -8.85 0.68 -10.26
N GLU A 53 -8.99 -0.65 -10.12
CA GLU A 53 -10.18 -1.39 -10.55
C GLU A 53 -11.40 -1.12 -9.65
N LEU A 54 -11.20 -1.13 -8.33
CA LEU A 54 -12.30 -1.23 -7.36
C LEU A 54 -12.57 0.05 -6.58
N ILE A 55 -11.53 0.81 -6.24
CA ILE A 55 -11.61 1.93 -5.31
C ILE A 55 -11.61 3.27 -6.05
N ALA A 56 -10.60 3.52 -6.89
CA ALA A 56 -10.47 4.78 -7.62
C ALA A 56 -11.76 5.21 -8.36
N PRO A 57 -12.53 4.31 -9.01
CA PRO A 57 -13.73 4.69 -9.75
C PRO A 57 -14.93 5.07 -8.87
N VAL A 58 -14.88 4.82 -7.56
CA VAL A 58 -16.00 5.07 -6.64
C VAL A 58 -15.62 5.94 -5.44
N LYS A 59 -14.37 6.38 -5.34
CA LYS A 59 -13.85 7.06 -4.14
C LYS A 59 -14.63 8.34 -3.79
N GLU A 60 -15.05 9.09 -4.82
CA GLU A 60 -15.82 10.33 -4.66
C GLU A 60 -17.27 10.11 -4.20
N GLU A 61 -17.77 8.87 -4.34
CA GLU A 61 -19.13 8.49 -3.93
C GLU A 61 -19.16 7.90 -2.51
N LEU A 62 -18.02 7.79 -1.83
CA LEU A 62 -17.92 7.23 -0.49
C LEU A 62 -18.37 8.26 0.57
N PRO A 63 -18.91 7.78 1.71
CA PRO A 63 -19.09 8.60 2.90
C PRO A 63 -17.78 9.31 3.29
N GLU A 64 -17.88 10.53 3.82
CA GLU A 64 -16.74 11.42 4.06
C GLU A 64 -15.66 10.78 4.95
N ASP A 65 -16.08 10.09 6.00
CA ASP A 65 -15.21 9.38 6.95
C ASP A 65 -14.44 8.23 6.28
N ILE A 66 -15.09 7.50 5.38
CA ILE A 66 -14.48 6.41 4.60
C ILE A 66 -13.58 6.97 3.51
N ARG A 67 -14.01 8.02 2.81
CA ARG A 67 -13.25 8.68 1.75
C ARG A 67 -11.93 9.20 2.28
N ALA A 68 -11.93 9.88 3.43
CA ALA A 68 -10.70 10.38 4.06
C ALA A 68 -9.68 9.25 4.31
N VAL A 69 -10.12 8.10 4.84
CA VAL A 69 -9.24 6.94 5.06
C VAL A 69 -8.74 6.35 3.74
N VAL A 70 -9.58 6.30 2.71
CA VAL A 70 -9.21 5.82 1.37
C VAL A 70 -8.15 6.72 0.74
N GLU A 71 -8.30 8.03 0.82
CA GLU A 71 -7.32 9.01 0.32
C GLU A 71 -5.98 8.91 1.03
N GLU A 72 -5.99 8.77 2.36
CA GLU A 72 -4.77 8.54 3.14
C GLU A 72 -4.05 7.26 2.73
N ILE A 73 -4.79 6.17 2.49
CA ILE A 73 -4.23 4.90 2.02
C ILE A 73 -3.56 5.06 0.64
N GLU A 74 -4.23 5.75 -0.29
CA GLU A 74 -3.68 6.03 -1.63
C GLU A 74 -2.38 6.83 -1.53
N SER A 75 -2.38 7.89 -0.71
CA SER A 75 -1.22 8.74 -0.48
C SER A 75 -0.03 7.95 0.08
N ILE A 76 -0.24 7.20 1.17
CA ILE A 76 0.82 6.42 1.83
C ILE A 76 1.39 5.35 0.87
N HIS A 77 0.52 4.68 0.10
CA HIS A 77 0.94 3.66 -0.85
C HIS A 77 1.81 4.24 -1.97
N CYS A 78 1.44 5.40 -2.50
CA CYS A 78 2.22 6.09 -3.52
C CYS A 78 3.57 6.59 -2.96
N GLU A 79 3.58 7.19 -1.78
CA GLU A 79 4.82 7.65 -1.11
C GLU A 79 5.77 6.48 -0.83
N PHE A 80 5.26 5.33 -0.41
CA PHE A 80 6.05 4.12 -0.20
C PHE A 80 6.80 3.71 -1.48
N HIS A 81 6.11 3.69 -2.61
CA HIS A 81 6.70 3.32 -3.89
C HIS A 81 7.68 4.38 -4.39
N GLU A 82 7.37 5.66 -4.23
CA GLU A 82 8.25 6.77 -4.60
C GLU A 82 9.59 6.70 -3.85
N ILE A 83 9.56 6.50 -2.53
CA ILE A 83 10.77 6.39 -1.70
C ILE A 83 11.53 5.10 -2.02
N SER A 84 10.82 3.98 -2.15
CA SER A 84 11.47 2.70 -2.46
C SER A 84 12.21 2.73 -3.79
N MET A 85 11.68 3.44 -4.79
CA MET A 85 12.28 3.56 -6.13
C MET A 85 13.54 4.44 -6.16
N GLN A 86 13.84 5.19 -5.10
CA GLN A 86 15.08 5.97 -4.99
C GLN A 86 16.27 5.12 -4.55
N ILE A 87 16.04 3.89 -4.10
CA ILE A 87 17.08 2.99 -3.63
C ILE A 87 17.65 2.25 -4.83
N ASP A 88 18.96 2.34 -5.05
CA ASP A 88 19.69 1.52 -6.02
C ASP A 88 20.58 0.50 -5.28
N PRO A 89 20.14 -0.76 -5.14
CA PRO A 89 20.93 -1.79 -4.46
C PRO A 89 22.31 -2.04 -5.06
N GLU A 90 22.52 -1.79 -6.35
CA GLU A 90 23.80 -2.00 -7.04
C GLU A 90 24.75 -0.82 -6.83
N ASN A 91 24.22 0.39 -6.63
CA ASN A 91 24.98 1.61 -6.38
C ASN A 91 24.48 2.33 -5.12
N ARG A 92 24.79 1.75 -3.95
CA ARG A 92 24.24 2.22 -2.67
C ARG A 92 24.42 3.72 -2.45
N GLY A 93 23.32 4.43 -2.29
CA GLY A 93 23.27 5.84 -1.94
C GLY A 93 23.45 6.09 -0.44
N GLU A 94 23.82 7.31 -0.08
CA GLU A 94 23.93 7.74 1.32
C GLU A 94 22.58 7.68 2.06
N THR A 95 21.48 7.84 1.34
CA THR A 95 20.11 7.86 1.89
C THR A 95 19.41 6.49 1.82
N ASP A 96 20.03 5.44 1.29
CA ASP A 96 19.35 4.15 1.08
C ASP A 96 18.85 3.51 2.38
N ALA A 97 19.64 3.62 3.45
CA ALA A 97 19.26 3.11 4.76
C ALA A 97 18.06 3.87 5.35
N GLU A 98 18.06 5.20 5.21
CA GLU A 98 16.97 6.07 5.66
C GLU A 98 15.70 5.83 4.85
N ASN A 99 15.83 5.71 3.52
CA ASN A 99 14.73 5.40 2.61
C ASN A 99 14.14 4.01 2.90
N LEU A 100 14.97 3.01 3.20
CA LEU A 100 14.48 1.67 3.57
C LEU A 100 13.70 1.71 4.87
N GLU A 101 14.19 2.42 5.88
CA GLU A 101 13.50 2.55 7.16
C GLU A 101 12.18 3.32 7.00
N ARG A 102 12.19 4.43 6.24
CA ARG A 102 10.97 5.17 5.93
C ARG A 102 9.96 4.31 5.16
N GLY A 103 10.42 3.46 4.24
CA GLY A 103 9.56 2.50 3.55
C GLY A 103 8.92 1.47 4.48
N LYS A 104 9.64 1.04 5.53
CA LYS A 104 9.10 0.16 6.59
C LYS A 104 8.03 0.87 7.42
N ASP A 105 8.29 2.11 7.82
CA ASP A 105 7.33 2.93 8.57
C ASP A 105 6.05 3.15 7.76
N LEU A 106 6.18 3.57 6.50
CA LEU A 106 5.03 3.75 5.59
C LEU A 106 4.23 2.46 5.41
N SER A 107 4.90 1.31 5.31
CA SER A 107 4.19 0.02 5.23
C SER A 107 3.43 -0.30 6.51
N ALA A 108 4.02 -0.03 7.69
CA ALA A 108 3.33 -0.22 8.95
C ALA A 108 2.09 0.69 9.06
N GLU A 109 2.23 1.97 8.69
CA GLU A 109 1.12 2.93 8.63
C GLU A 109 0.01 2.45 7.67
N LEU A 110 0.38 2.04 6.45
CA LEU A 110 -0.53 1.49 5.45
C LEU A 110 -1.33 0.31 6.00
N PHE A 111 -0.67 -0.62 6.68
CA PHE A 111 -1.33 -1.80 7.25
C PHE A 111 -2.34 -1.40 8.32
N GLN A 112 -2.02 -0.45 9.19
CA GLN A 112 -2.94 0.04 10.21
C GLN A 112 -4.17 0.73 9.59
N LYS A 113 -3.98 1.52 8.53
CA LYS A 113 -5.08 2.17 7.81
C LYS A 113 -5.97 1.16 7.10
N LEU A 114 -5.41 0.16 6.43
CA LEU A 114 -6.15 -0.91 5.78
C LEU A 114 -6.99 -1.74 6.77
N LEU A 115 -6.41 -2.11 7.92
CA LEU A 115 -7.13 -2.82 8.97
C LEU A 115 -8.23 -1.96 9.60
N SER A 116 -8.00 -0.65 9.74
CA SER A 116 -9.01 0.28 10.23
C SER A 116 -10.15 0.44 9.25
N LEU A 117 -9.87 0.56 7.95
CA LEU A 117 -10.87 0.59 6.89
C LEU A 117 -11.70 -0.71 6.87
N LYS A 118 -11.07 -1.88 7.00
CA LYS A 118 -11.76 -3.17 7.14
C LYS A 118 -12.77 -3.16 8.29
N ARG A 119 -12.36 -2.69 9.47
CA ARG A 119 -13.25 -2.59 10.63
C ARG A 119 -14.40 -1.60 10.43
N LEU A 120 -14.17 -0.49 9.73
CA LEU A 120 -15.22 0.49 9.42
C LEU A 120 -16.26 -0.11 8.47
N ILE A 121 -15.80 -0.72 7.36
CA ILE A 121 -16.69 -1.34 6.38
C ILE A 121 -17.48 -2.51 6.96
N ASP A 122 -16.85 -3.34 7.80
CA ASP A 122 -17.55 -4.44 8.48
C ASP A 122 -18.67 -3.96 9.41
N LYS A 123 -18.54 -2.76 10.00
CA LYS A 123 -19.61 -2.15 10.82
C LYS A 123 -20.74 -1.64 9.95
N GLU A 124 -20.44 -0.89 8.90
CA GLU A 124 -21.44 -0.33 7.98
C GLU A 124 -22.26 -1.43 7.30
N VAL A 125 -21.61 -2.51 6.84
CA VAL A 125 -22.27 -3.64 6.20
C VAL A 125 -23.14 -4.46 7.18
N LYS A 126 -22.79 -4.49 8.48
CA LYS A 126 -23.61 -5.16 9.51
C LYS A 126 -24.79 -4.31 9.99
N ASN A 127 -24.71 -3.00 9.83
CA ASN A 127 -25.74 -2.04 10.24
C ASN A 127 -26.66 -1.60 9.09
N SER A 128 -26.37 -2.01 7.85
CA SER A 128 -27.20 -1.80 6.64
C SER A 128 -28.15 -2.97 6.40
#